data_AF-A0A1G4FQL8-F1
#
_entry.id   AF-A0A1G4FQL8-F1
#
_cell.length_a   1.000
_cell.length_b   1.000
_cell.length_c   1.000
_cell.angle_alpha   90.00
_cell.angle_beta   90.00
_cell.angle_gamma   90.00
#
_symmetry.space_group_name_H-M   'P 1'
#
loop_
_entity.id
_entity.type
_entity.pdbx_description
1 polymer ?
#
loop_
_entity_poly.entity_id
_entity_poly.type
_entity_poly.pdbx_seq_one_letter_code
_entity_poly.pdbx_strand_id
1 'polypeptide(L)' 'MAPKSAMELYNRIADAIEKLDVFPERMKIMQSEPEHSMELRHMIVDKYSVFYVIKDEYVIVTRVLYGASDISKRLSENND' A
#
# COMPACT_ATOMS: atom_id res chain seq x y z
N MET A 1 -10.15 -2.71 -25.31
CA MET A 1 -8.90 -2.98 -24.57
C MET A 1 -9.29 -3.50 -23.19
N ALA A 2 -9.83 -4.72 -23.10
CA ALA A 2 -9.21 -6.05 -23.10
C ALA A 2 -8.69 -6.44 -21.68
N PRO A 3 -9.39 -7.35 -20.95
CA PRO A 3 -9.14 -7.70 -19.54
C PRO A 3 -7.74 -8.27 -19.23
N LYS A 4 -6.95 -8.62 -20.25
CA LYS A 4 -5.54 -9.05 -20.09
C LYS A 4 -4.70 -8.01 -19.36
N SER A 5 -4.89 -6.71 -19.64
CA SER A 5 -4.14 -5.64 -18.99
C SER A 5 -4.49 -5.45 -17.51
N ALA A 6 -5.73 -5.77 -17.11
CA ALA A 6 -6.17 -5.69 -15.72
C ALA A 6 -5.60 -6.84 -14.89
N MET A 7 -5.57 -8.06 -15.45
CA MET A 7 -4.97 -9.22 -14.80
C MET A 7 -3.46 -9.07 -14.62
N GLU A 8 -2.75 -8.55 -15.63
CA GLU A 8 -1.32 -8.27 -15.52
C GLU A 8 -1.01 -7.24 -14.43
N LEU A 9 -1.83 -6.19 -14.32
CA LEU A 9 -1.70 -5.20 -13.26
C LEU A 9 -1.97 -5.81 -11.88
N TYR A 10 -3.02 -6.62 -11.76
CA TYR A 10 -3.32 -7.35 -10.53
C TYR A 10 -2.12 -8.21 -10.10
N ASN A 11 -1.57 -9.00 -11.02
CA ASN A 11 -0.42 -9.86 -10.73
C ASN A 11 0.78 -9.03 -10.25
N ARG A 12 1.08 -7.89 -10.88
CA ARG A 12 2.20 -7.03 -10.43
C ARG A 12 2.01 -6.47 -9.03
N ILE A 13 0.77 -6.12 -8.66
CA ILE A 13 0.46 -5.67 -7.29
C ILE A 13 0.56 -6.84 -6.30
N ALA A 14 0.00 -8.00 -6.66
CA ALA A 14 0.08 -9.21 -5.83
C ALA A 14 1.54 -9.64 -5.59
N ASP A 15 2.34 -9.77 -6.65
CA ASP A 15 3.76 -10.13 -6.56
C ASP A 15 4.56 -9.14 -5.70
N ALA A 16 4.22 -7.85 -5.75
CA ALA A 16 4.88 -6.84 -4.93
C ALA A 16 4.50 -6.96 -3.45
N ILE A 17 3.23 -7.26 -3.16
CA ILE A 17 2.74 -7.50 -1.80
C ILE A 17 3.33 -8.78 -1.22
N GLU A 18 3.41 -9.86 -2.00
CA GLU A 18 4.01 -11.12 -1.57
C GLU A 18 5.46 -10.91 -1.13
N LYS A 19 6.25 -10.11 -1.86
CA LYS A 19 7.63 -9.73 -1.53
C LYS A 19 7.80 -8.89 -0.25
N LEU A 20 6.72 -8.56 0.46
CA LEU A 20 6.79 -8.00 1.81
C LEU A 20 7.06 -9.08 2.86
N ASP A 21 6.97 -10.37 2.51
CA ASP A 21 7.43 -11.47 3.37
C ASP A 21 8.92 -11.37 3.75
N VAL A 22 9.73 -10.76 2.88
CA VAL A 22 11.16 -10.55 3.08
C VAL A 22 11.45 -9.09 3.42
N PHE A 23 11.80 -8.83 4.68
CA PHE A 23 12.14 -7.51 5.22
C PHE A 23 11.05 -6.44 4.95
N PRO A 24 9.82 -6.62 5.45
CA PRO A 24 8.76 -5.63 5.29
C PRO A 24 9.11 -4.28 5.93
N GLU A 25 10.05 -4.24 6.88
CA GLU A 25 10.51 -3.02 7.55
C GLU A 25 11.39 -2.13 6.66
N ARG A 26 11.82 -2.62 5.48
CA ARG A 26 12.69 -1.86 4.56
C ARG A 26 12.06 -0.56 4.06
N MET A 27 10.73 -0.50 4.02
CA MET A 27 10.01 0.73 3.68
C MET A 27 9.82 1.58 4.92
N LYS A 28 10.15 2.86 4.85
CA LYS A 28 10.06 3.76 6.02
C LYS A 28 8.61 3.96 6.46
N ILE A 29 8.43 4.14 7.77
CA ILE A 29 7.16 4.61 8.33
C ILE A 29 6.89 6.03 7.83
N MET A 30 5.64 6.29 7.45
CA MET A 30 5.18 7.61 7.04
C MET A 30 5.38 8.61 8.18
N GLN A 31 5.76 9.85 7.85
CA GLN A 31 6.09 10.86 8.87
C GLN A 31 4.90 11.76 9.22
N SER A 32 3.83 11.73 8.43
CA SER A 32 2.61 12.47 8.71
C SER A 32 1.82 11.79 9.82
N GLU A 33 1.20 12.58 10.69
CA GLU A 33 0.18 12.07 11.62
C GLU A 33 -1.18 12.10 10.93
N PRO A 34 -2.05 11.09 11.13
CA PRO A 34 -1.93 10.00 12.11
C PRO A 34 -1.12 8.78 11.63
N GLU A 35 -0.66 8.76 10.38
CA GLU A 35 -0.05 7.57 9.77
C GLU A 35 1.21 7.10 10.51
N HIS A 36 1.99 8.03 11.03
CA HIS A 36 3.20 7.76 11.81
C HIS A 36 2.87 7.00 13.11
N SER A 37 1.90 7.48 13.89
CA SER A 37 1.43 6.80 15.11
C SER A 37 0.85 5.41 14.84
N MET A 38 0.34 5.18 13.63
CA MET A 38 -0.17 3.88 13.19
C MET A 38 0.93 2.95 12.62
N GLU A 39 2.20 3.40 12.63
CA GLU A 39 3.33 2.72 12.01
C GLU A 39 3.09 2.39 10.51
N LEU A 40 2.28 3.22 9.84
CA LEU A 40 1.87 2.98 8.47
C LEU A 40 3.06 3.14 7.52
N ARG A 41 3.23 2.15 6.65
CA ARG A 41 4.25 2.12 5.60
C ARG A 41 3.60 2.24 4.24
N HIS A 42 4.36 2.75 3.28
CA HIS A 42 3.90 3.01 1.92
C HIS A 42 4.91 2.50 0.89
N MET A 43 4.42 1.86 -0.17
CA MET A 43 5.20 1.57 -1.37
C MET A 43 4.39 1.88 -2.63
N ILE A 44 5.09 2.17 -3.72
CA ILE A 44 4.49 2.43 -5.02
C ILE A 44 4.71 1.23 -5.93
N VAL A 45 3.62 0.74 -6.53
CA VAL A 45 3.63 -0.34 -7.52
C VAL A 45 2.89 0.15 -8.76
N ASP A 46 3.61 0.32 -9.87
CA ASP A 46 3.13 1.01 -11.07
C ASP A 46 2.53 2.38 -10.75
N LYS A 47 1.20 2.50 -10.87
CA LYS A 47 0.41 3.71 -10.61
C LYS A 47 -0.39 3.61 -9.31
N TYR A 48 -0.10 2.63 -8.47
CA TYR A 48 -0.83 2.38 -7.22
C TYR A 48 0.07 2.61 -6.02
N SER A 49 -0.54 3.14 -4.96
CA SER A 49 0.03 3.25 -3.64
C SER A 49 -0.52 2.13 -2.78
N VAL A 50 0.38 1.32 -2.24
CA VAL A 50 0.07 0.24 -1.31
C VAL A 50 0.47 0.69 0.09
N PHE A 51 -0.49 0.65 1.00
CA PHE A 51 -0.31 0.98 2.41
C PHE A 51 -0.44 -0.28 3.25
N TYR A 52 0.45 -0.43 4.22
CA TYR A 52 0.46 -1.60 5.08
C TYR A 52 1.05 -1.29 6.45
N VAL A 53 0.73 -2.15 7.41
CA VAL A 53 1.34 -2.19 8.74
C VAL A 53 1.92 -3.57 8.98
N ILE A 54 2.86 -3.67 9.90
CA ILE A 54 3.40 -4.95 10.38
C ILE A 54 2.84 -5.15 11.78
N LYS A 55 2.20 -6.28 12.03
CA LYS A 55 1.66 -6.62 13.34
C LYS A 55 2.03 -8.06 13.67
N ASP A 56 2.80 -8.24 14.73
CA ASP A 56 3.42 -9.51 15.10
C ASP A 56 4.23 -10.08 13.91
N GLU A 57 3.88 -11.26 13.40
CA GLU A 57 4.53 -11.89 12.24
C GLU A 57 3.79 -11.61 10.92
N TYR A 58 2.78 -10.74 10.92
CA TYR A 58 1.91 -10.50 9.77
C TYR A 58 2.15 -9.13 9.13
N VAL A 59 2.18 -9.13 7.81
CA VAL A 59 2.03 -7.92 6.99
C VAL A 59 0.55 -7.74 6.67
N ILE A 60 -0.03 -6.63 7.14
CA ILE A 60 -1.45 -6.31 6.90
C ILE A 60 -1.51 -5.17 5.90
N VAL A 61 -1.89 -5.48 4.65
CA VAL A 61 -2.17 -4.47 3.64
C VAL A 61 -3.50 -3.81 3.94
N THR A 62 -3.46 -2.53 4.30
CA THR A 62 -4.65 -1.77 4.73
C THR A 62 -5.39 -1.16 3.54
N ARG A 63 -4.66 -0.63 2.55
CA ARG A 63 -5.23 0.09 1.40
C ARG A 63 -4.37 -0.06 0.15
N VAL A 64 -4.99 -0.18 -1.02
CA VAL A 64 -4.35 -0.09 -2.34
C VAL A 64 -5.09 0.97 -3.15
N LEU A 65 -4.46 2.12 -3.39
CA LEU A 65 -5.08 3.31 -3.98
C LEU A 65 -4.40 3.68 -5.30
N TYR A 66 -5.18 4.06 -6.32
CA TYR A 66 -4.61 4.61 -7.55
C TYR A 66 -4.02 6.01 -7.32
N GLY A 67 -2.76 6.20 -7.68
CA GLY A 67 -1.93 7.37 -7.37
C GLY A 67 -2.25 8.64 -8.15
N ALA A 68 -3.21 8.61 -9.08
CA ALA A 68 -3.71 9.86 -9.72
C ALA A 68 -4.76 10.59 -8.87
N SER A 69 -5.21 9.99 -7.77
CA SER A 69 -6.09 10.64 -6.80
C SER A 69 -5.28 11.14 -5.62
N ASP A 70 -5.65 12.31 -5.11
CA ASP A 70 -5.03 12.98 -3.96
C ASP A 70 -4.99 12.03 -2.74
N ILE A 71 -3.85 11.38 -2.53
CA ILE A 71 -3.68 10.27 -1.58
C ILE A 71 -4.00 10.76 -0.17
N SER A 72 -3.52 11.96 0.18
CA SER A 72 -3.74 12.59 1.49
C SER A 72 -5.23 12.76 1.79
N LYS A 73 -6.03 13.18 0.81
CA LYS A 73 -7.48 13.34 0.96
C LYS A 73 -8.21 12.01 1.20
N ARG A 74 -7.80 10.95 0.51
CA ARG A 74 -8.42 9.62 0.67
C ARG A 74 -7.98 8.90 1.94
N LEU A 75 -6.81 9.25 2.48
CA LEU A 75 -6.36 8.74 3.77
C LEU A 75 -7.25 9.28 4.91
N SER A 76 -7.65 10.56 4.84
CA SER A 76 -8.56 11.18 5.81
C SER A 76 -10.03 10.75 5.68
N GLU A 77 -10.54 10.48 4.48
CA GLU A 77 -11.97 10.19 4.24
C GLU A 77 -12.45 8.81 4.74
N ASN A 78 -11.54 7.90 5.11
CA ASN A 78 -11.87 6.53 5.50
C ASN A 78 -11.49 6.21 6.97
N ASN A 79 -11.33 7.25 7.80
CA ASN A 79 -11.01 7.12 9.23
C ASN A 79 -12.21 7.40 10.15
N ASP A 80 -13.43 7.41 9.61
CA ASP A 80 -14.70 7.47 10.34
C ASP A 80 -15.28 6.06 10.61
#